data_AF-A0AB39N0W6-F1
#
_entry.id   AF-A0AB39N0W6-F1
#
_cell.length_a   1.000
_cell.length_b   1.000
_cell.length_c   1.000
_cell.angle_alpha   90.00
_cell.angle_beta   90.00
_cell.angle_gamma   90.00
#
_symmetry.space_group_name_H-M   'P 1'
#
loop_
_entity.id
_entity.type
_entity.pdbx_description
1 polymer ?
#
loop_
_entity_poly.entity_id
_entity_poly.type
_entity_poly.pdbx_seq_one_letter_code
_entity_poly.pdbx_strand_id
1 'polypeptide(L)'
;MGQGHGWEGAVLKLLRAKDFVFTVTGAEDVTPEYRRVHLKDGGMLAVTGVHPTMWVRLWFDNAGKPHQRAYTLVDADPEAGTFSLEFALHEGCASDWARAAKPGDTIEATVHGTDFAHPDPAPSHVFAIADTASLPALNSLLAALDSAPATVWFEGERDGLPFRTAESRHDVRTLPRRDAGAHLVSQVKEALPDLLKSTAEPYVWIACDTATTRALTSYVRKELGLPKQRVNALGYWRP
;
A
#
# COMPACT_ATOMS: atom_id res chain seq x y z
N MET A 1 -32.19 -0.07 1.82
CA MET A 1 -32.34 1.32 1.33
C MET A 1 -31.11 2.07 1.83
N GLY A 2 -30.12 2.27 0.95
CA GLY A 2 -28.80 2.75 1.32
C GLY A 2 -28.82 4.19 1.82
N GLN A 3 -28.27 4.42 3.01
CA GLN A 3 -28.03 5.77 3.52
C GLN A 3 -26.92 6.39 2.69
N GLY A 4 -27.21 7.55 2.10
CA GLY A 4 -26.32 8.22 1.16
C GLY A 4 -25.03 8.69 1.83
N HIS A 5 -23.90 8.15 1.37
CA HIS A 5 -22.58 8.76 1.51
C HIS A 5 -22.69 10.22 1.02
N GLY A 6 -22.20 11.18 1.81
CA GLY A 6 -22.35 12.63 1.58
C GLY A 6 -21.70 13.14 0.27
N TRP A 7 -21.23 14.38 0.26
CA TRP A 7 -20.64 15.01 -0.94
C TRP A 7 -19.54 14.15 -1.60
N GLU A 8 -18.70 13.48 -0.80
CA GLU A 8 -17.66 12.58 -1.29
C GLU A 8 -18.22 11.34 -2.03
N GLY A 9 -19.31 10.76 -1.53
CA GLY A 9 -20.00 9.65 -2.19
C GLY A 9 -20.71 10.06 -3.48
N ALA A 10 -21.26 11.28 -3.52
CA ALA A 10 -21.84 11.83 -4.74
C ALA A 10 -20.77 12.07 -5.83
N VAL A 11 -19.58 12.55 -5.45
CA VAL A 11 -18.45 12.73 -6.38
C VAL A 11 -17.96 11.40 -6.93
N LEU A 12 -17.84 10.36 -6.09
CA LEU A 12 -17.42 9.02 -6.54
C LEU A 12 -18.45 8.37 -7.47
N LYS A 13 -19.76 8.52 -7.21
CA LYS A 13 -20.82 8.05 -8.12
C LYS A 13 -20.76 8.75 -9.48
N LEU A 14 -20.44 10.04 -9.50
CA LEU A 14 -20.25 10.79 -10.75
C LEU A 14 -19.06 10.26 -11.58
N LEU A 15 -18.06 9.69 -10.91
CA LEU A 15 -16.85 9.11 -11.50
C LEU A 15 -16.99 7.64 -11.91
N ARG A 16 -18.21 7.07 -11.90
CA ARG A 16 -18.48 5.64 -12.17
C ARG A 16 -17.76 4.67 -11.22
N ALA A 17 -17.52 5.10 -9.98
CA ALA A 17 -16.98 4.21 -8.96
C ALA A 17 -17.94 3.03 -8.75
N LYS A 18 -17.39 1.82 -8.67
CA LYS A 18 -18.17 0.59 -8.44
C LYS A 18 -18.13 0.28 -6.96
N ASP A 19 -19.31 0.23 -6.37
CA ASP A 19 -19.50 -0.11 -4.96
C ASP A 19 -19.69 -1.63 -4.82
N PHE A 20 -19.02 -2.21 -3.84
CA PHE A 20 -19.06 -3.62 -3.51
C PHE A 20 -19.26 -3.78 -2.00
N VAL A 21 -19.71 -4.95 -1.58
CA VAL A 21 -19.78 -5.32 -0.17
C VAL A 21 -18.86 -6.52 0.03
N PHE A 22 -17.87 -6.36 0.89
CA PHE A 22 -16.99 -7.44 1.27
C PHE A 22 -17.52 -8.12 2.53
N THR A 23 -17.33 -9.42 2.62
CA THR A 23 -17.73 -10.22 3.79
C THR A 23 -16.51 -10.86 4.41
N VAL A 24 -16.31 -10.64 5.71
CA VAL A 24 -15.21 -11.24 6.47
C VAL A 24 -15.42 -12.75 6.52
N THR A 25 -14.38 -13.51 6.19
CA THR A 25 -14.36 -14.97 6.31
C THR A 25 -13.45 -15.45 7.43
N GLY A 26 -12.55 -14.60 7.92
CA GLY A 26 -11.63 -14.88 9.01
C GLY A 26 -10.70 -13.71 9.29
N ALA A 27 -9.95 -13.77 10.39
CA ALA A 27 -8.91 -12.82 10.72
C ALA A 27 -7.84 -13.47 11.60
N GLU A 28 -6.61 -12.98 11.51
CA GLU A 28 -5.47 -13.44 12.28
C GLU A 28 -4.59 -12.25 12.73
N ASP A 29 -4.08 -12.32 13.95
CA ASP A 29 -3.04 -11.41 14.42
C ASP A 29 -1.68 -11.92 13.93
N VAL A 30 -1.07 -11.17 13.02
CA VAL A 30 0.27 -11.48 12.48
C VAL A 30 1.34 -11.05 13.48
N THR A 31 1.15 -9.86 14.07
CA THR A 31 1.83 -9.37 15.26
C THR A 31 0.80 -8.63 16.14
N PRO A 32 1.13 -8.23 17.38
CA PRO A 32 0.18 -7.46 18.22
C PRO A 32 -0.28 -6.13 17.57
N GLU A 33 0.54 -5.54 16.70
CA GLU A 33 0.27 -4.30 15.98
C GLU A 33 -0.03 -4.52 14.49
N TYR A 34 -0.20 -5.75 14.02
CA TYR A 34 -0.43 -6.06 12.62
C TYR A 34 -1.43 -7.20 12.44
N ARG A 35 -2.58 -6.91 11.84
CA ARG A 35 -3.68 -7.87 11.70
C ARG A 35 -4.04 -8.10 10.25
N ARG A 36 -4.29 -9.35 9.87
CA ARG A 36 -4.80 -9.72 8.55
C ARG A 36 -6.28 -10.11 8.67
N VAL A 37 -7.09 -9.61 7.74
CA VAL A 37 -8.52 -9.93 7.62
C VAL A 37 -8.77 -10.56 6.25
N HIS A 38 -9.37 -11.75 6.23
CA HIS A 38 -9.72 -12.49 5.02
C HIS A 38 -11.15 -12.17 4.59
N LEU A 39 -11.36 -11.98 3.29
CA LEU A 39 -12.59 -11.43 2.74
C LEU A 39 -13.06 -12.19 1.49
N LYS A 40 -14.38 -12.31 1.35
CA LYS A 40 -15.06 -12.51 0.07
C LYS A 40 -15.36 -11.15 -0.54
N ASP A 41 -15.15 -11.03 -1.85
CA ASP A 41 -15.08 -9.76 -2.58
C ASP A 41 -16.40 -9.22 -3.14
N GLY A 42 -17.48 -9.99 -3.03
CA GLY A 42 -18.77 -9.62 -3.60
C GLY A 42 -18.76 -9.51 -5.13
N GLY A 43 -17.86 -10.22 -5.82
CA GLY A 43 -17.70 -10.21 -7.28
C GLY A 43 -16.83 -9.08 -7.83
N MET A 44 -16.15 -8.32 -6.95
CA MET A 44 -15.28 -7.20 -7.31
C MET A 44 -14.16 -7.60 -8.27
N LEU A 45 -13.40 -8.65 -7.96
CA LEU A 45 -12.22 -9.08 -8.71
C LEU A 45 -12.58 -9.54 -10.12
N ALA A 46 -13.73 -10.20 -10.30
CA ALA A 46 -14.23 -10.59 -11.62
C ALA A 46 -14.55 -9.38 -12.52
N VAL A 47 -14.88 -8.23 -11.91
CA VAL A 47 -15.29 -7.01 -12.60
C VAL A 47 -14.11 -6.06 -12.86
N THR A 48 -13.11 -6.05 -11.96
CA THR A 48 -11.99 -5.10 -12.02
C THR A 48 -10.69 -5.73 -12.50
N GLY A 49 -10.56 -7.06 -12.44
CA GLY A 49 -9.27 -7.72 -12.49
C GLY A 49 -8.42 -7.41 -11.25
N VAL A 50 -7.16 -7.83 -11.30
CA VAL A 50 -6.15 -7.62 -10.25
C VAL A 50 -4.88 -7.08 -10.89
N HIS A 51 -4.20 -6.19 -10.19
CA HIS A 51 -2.86 -5.74 -10.55
C HIS A 51 -1.98 -5.53 -9.30
N PRO A 52 -0.65 -5.43 -9.46
CA PRO A 52 0.24 -5.13 -8.34
C PRO A 52 -0.12 -3.81 -7.67
N THR A 53 0.08 -3.72 -6.35
CA THR A 53 -0.22 -2.55 -5.52
C THR A 53 -1.69 -2.12 -5.52
N MET A 54 -2.60 -2.95 -6.05
CA MET A 54 -4.02 -2.65 -6.14
C MET A 54 -4.61 -2.38 -4.76
N TRP A 55 -5.38 -1.31 -4.66
CA TRP A 55 -6.01 -0.90 -3.41
C TRP A 55 -7.47 -0.56 -3.61
N VAL A 56 -8.22 -0.71 -2.53
CA VAL A 56 -9.66 -0.44 -2.47
C VAL A 56 -9.94 0.51 -1.32
N ARG A 57 -11.04 1.25 -1.45
CA ARG A 57 -11.46 2.17 -0.41
C ARG A 57 -12.57 1.56 0.40
N LEU A 58 -12.34 1.35 1.68
CA LEU A 58 -13.33 0.84 2.62
C LEU A 58 -14.03 1.98 3.35
N TRP A 59 -15.31 1.80 3.64
CA TRP A 59 -16.15 2.75 4.37
C TRP A 59 -16.41 2.24 5.78
N PHE A 60 -15.77 2.88 6.76
CA PHE A 60 -15.90 2.57 8.18
C PHE A 60 -16.96 3.47 8.82
N ASP A 61 -17.66 2.95 9.83
CA ASP A 61 -18.42 3.82 10.74
C ASP A 61 -17.47 4.51 11.72
N ASN A 62 -17.63 5.81 11.87
CA ASN A 62 -16.93 6.62 12.85
C ASN A 62 -17.94 7.45 13.64
N ALA A 63 -18.52 6.83 14.68
CA ALA A 63 -19.57 7.41 15.52
C ALA A 63 -20.79 7.87 14.69
N GLY A 64 -21.28 6.98 13.81
CA GLY A 64 -22.45 7.24 12.95
C GLY A 64 -22.13 8.06 11.69
N LYS A 65 -20.87 8.36 11.42
CA LYS A 65 -20.43 9.07 10.21
C LYS A 65 -19.55 8.18 9.34
N PRO A 66 -19.79 8.12 8.01
CA PRO A 66 -18.94 7.33 7.12
C PRO A 66 -17.54 7.93 7.04
N HIS A 67 -16.54 7.07 7.14
CA HIS A 67 -15.13 7.44 7.13
C HIS A 67 -14.35 6.48 6.25
N GLN A 68 -13.71 7.01 5.22
CA GLN A 68 -13.08 6.18 4.21
C GLN A 68 -11.56 5.99 4.43
N ARG A 69 -11.05 4.77 4.23
CA ARG A 69 -9.61 4.47 4.20
C ARG A 69 -9.27 3.53 3.06
N ALA A 70 -8.08 3.68 2.50
CA ALA A 70 -7.58 2.82 1.42
C ALA A 70 -6.76 1.66 2.01
N TYR A 71 -6.95 0.45 1.49
CA TYR A 71 -6.20 -0.74 1.85
C TYR A 71 -5.78 -1.50 0.59
N THR A 72 -4.56 -2.04 0.61
CA THR A 72 -4.00 -2.81 -0.51
C THR A 72 -4.46 -4.27 -0.41
N LEU A 73 -4.81 -4.86 -1.56
CA LEU A 73 -5.19 -6.26 -1.66
C LEU A 73 -3.98 -7.17 -1.42
N VAL A 74 -4.19 -8.25 -0.66
CA VAL A 74 -3.23 -9.32 -0.42
C VAL A 74 -3.85 -10.64 -0.90
N ASP A 75 -3.07 -11.45 -1.64
CA ASP A 75 -3.50 -12.77 -2.13
C ASP A 75 -4.88 -12.76 -2.80
N ALA A 76 -5.09 -11.80 -3.70
CA ALA A 76 -6.32 -11.73 -4.46
C ALA A 76 -6.41 -12.91 -5.44
N ASP A 77 -7.48 -13.68 -5.30
CA ASP A 77 -7.85 -14.82 -6.12
C ASP A 77 -9.18 -14.49 -6.84
N PRO A 78 -9.12 -14.09 -8.12
CA PRO A 78 -10.31 -13.77 -8.90
C PRO A 78 -11.25 -14.96 -9.14
N GLU A 79 -10.74 -16.19 -9.16
CA GLU A 79 -11.57 -17.39 -9.38
C GLU A 79 -12.37 -17.71 -8.12
N ALA A 80 -11.74 -17.62 -6.95
CA ALA A 80 -12.39 -17.84 -5.66
C ALA A 80 -13.18 -16.61 -5.16
N GLY A 81 -12.96 -15.43 -5.73
CA GLY A 81 -13.53 -14.16 -5.24
C GLY A 81 -13.07 -13.84 -3.82
N THR A 82 -11.80 -14.14 -3.51
CA THR A 82 -11.23 -13.96 -2.18
C THR A 82 -9.98 -13.12 -2.21
N PHE A 83 -9.73 -12.40 -1.13
CA PHE A 83 -8.48 -11.69 -0.88
C PHE A 83 -8.35 -11.43 0.62
N SER A 84 -7.23 -10.88 1.03
CA SER A 84 -7.01 -10.40 2.38
C SER A 84 -6.64 -8.92 2.39
N LEU A 85 -6.85 -8.27 3.52
CA LEU A 85 -6.34 -6.94 3.81
C LEU A 85 -5.50 -7.00 5.09
N GLU A 86 -4.43 -6.22 5.12
CA GLU A 86 -3.55 -6.13 6.28
C GLU A 86 -3.61 -4.73 6.89
N PHE A 87 -3.71 -4.69 8.21
CA PHE A 87 -3.92 -3.50 9.01
C PHE A 87 -2.74 -3.30 9.94
N ALA A 88 -1.93 -2.28 9.67
CA ALA A 88 -1.05 -1.69 10.68
C ALA A 88 -1.94 -1.04 11.75
N LEU A 89 -1.99 -1.64 12.94
CA LEU A 89 -2.91 -1.23 13.99
C LEU A 89 -2.41 0.03 14.69
N HIS A 90 -3.30 1.00 14.82
CA HIS A 90 -3.09 2.25 15.54
C HIS A 90 -4.43 2.69 16.19
N GLU A 91 -4.50 3.91 16.70
CA GLU A 91 -5.75 4.49 17.20
C GLU A 91 -6.65 4.91 16.03
N GLY A 92 -7.90 4.47 16.01
CA GLY A 92 -8.92 4.94 15.07
C GLY A 92 -9.82 3.84 14.49
N CYS A 93 -10.96 4.28 13.94
CA CYS A 93 -12.08 3.41 13.55
C CYS A 93 -11.72 2.25 12.61
N ALA A 94 -10.73 2.41 11.73
CA ALA A 94 -10.34 1.32 10.83
C ALA A 94 -9.57 0.21 11.57
N SER A 95 -8.69 0.57 12.51
CA SER A 95 -8.03 -0.41 13.38
C SER A 95 -9.01 -1.01 14.39
N ASP A 96 -9.95 -0.22 14.92
CA ASP A 96 -11.00 -0.72 15.83
C ASP A 96 -11.90 -1.75 15.14
N TRP A 97 -12.32 -1.45 13.91
CA TRP A 97 -13.05 -2.39 13.07
C TRP A 97 -12.24 -3.65 12.82
N ALA A 98 -10.95 -3.53 12.46
CA ALA A 98 -10.10 -4.69 12.18
C ALA A 98 -9.93 -5.60 13.41
N ARG A 99 -9.73 -5.01 14.60
CA ARG A 99 -9.66 -5.75 15.88
C ARG A 99 -10.95 -6.51 16.18
N ALA A 100 -12.10 -5.91 15.87
CA ALA A 100 -13.41 -6.49 16.15
C ALA A 100 -13.93 -7.45 15.05
N ALA A 101 -13.30 -7.46 13.86
CA ALA A 101 -13.76 -8.20 12.71
C ALA A 101 -13.85 -9.70 12.98
N LYS A 102 -15.03 -10.28 12.71
CA LYS A 102 -15.31 -11.73 12.78
C LYS A 102 -16.02 -12.21 11.51
N PRO A 103 -15.96 -13.52 11.21
CA PRO A 103 -16.68 -14.09 10.07
C PRO A 103 -18.16 -13.67 10.02
N GLY A 104 -18.62 -13.26 8.85
CA GLY A 104 -19.97 -12.76 8.60
C GLY A 104 -20.15 -11.25 8.75
N ASP A 105 -19.20 -10.54 9.39
CA ASP A 105 -19.20 -9.07 9.36
C ASP A 105 -19.00 -8.58 7.91
N THR A 106 -19.58 -7.43 7.58
CA THR A 106 -19.50 -6.85 6.22
C THR A 106 -18.93 -5.44 6.25
N ILE A 107 -18.35 -5.02 5.13
CA ILE A 107 -17.87 -3.65 4.93
C ILE A 107 -18.09 -3.22 3.49
N GLU A 108 -18.58 -1.99 3.32
CA GLU A 108 -18.74 -1.39 2.00
C GLU A 108 -17.38 -0.95 1.45
N ALA A 109 -17.20 -1.12 0.15
CA ALA A 109 -15.97 -0.81 -0.53
C ALA A 109 -16.22 -0.17 -1.89
N THR A 110 -15.33 0.74 -2.28
CA THR A 110 -15.35 1.41 -3.57
C THR A 110 -13.99 1.20 -4.25
N VAL A 111 -14.00 0.75 -5.50
CA VAL A 111 -12.78 0.59 -6.31
C VAL A 111 -12.72 1.71 -7.34
N HIS A 112 -11.73 2.59 -7.21
CA HIS A 112 -11.50 3.69 -8.14
C HIS A 112 -10.09 4.28 -7.95
N GLY A 113 -9.43 4.64 -9.06
CA GLY A 113 -8.17 5.38 -9.04
C GLY A 113 -6.95 4.55 -8.64
N THR A 114 -7.07 3.22 -8.69
CA THR A 114 -5.95 2.29 -8.54
C THR A 114 -5.53 1.78 -9.92
N ASP A 115 -4.24 1.76 -10.17
CA ASP A 115 -3.63 1.27 -11.39
C ASP A 115 -2.20 0.77 -11.13
N PHE A 116 -1.66 0.04 -12.10
CA PHE A 116 -0.25 -0.31 -12.12
C PHE A 116 0.24 -0.36 -13.55
N ALA A 117 1.27 0.43 -13.85
CA ALA A 117 1.97 0.36 -15.11
C ALA A 117 3.34 -0.26 -14.87
N HIS A 118 3.65 -1.34 -15.59
CA HIS A 118 5.01 -1.87 -15.60
C HIS A 118 5.97 -0.78 -16.12
N PRO A 119 7.11 -0.54 -15.44
CA PRO A 119 8.09 0.39 -15.93
C PRO A 119 8.64 -0.09 -17.28
N ASP A 120 8.68 0.82 -18.25
CA ASP A 120 9.25 0.59 -19.57
C ASP A 120 10.32 1.68 -19.83
N PRO A 121 11.59 1.32 -20.06
CA PRO A 121 12.13 -0.06 -20.06
C PRO A 121 12.05 -0.74 -18.68
N ALA A 122 12.10 -2.06 -18.68
CA ALA A 122 12.16 -2.85 -17.45
C ALA A 122 13.31 -2.36 -16.54
N PRO A 123 13.09 -2.24 -15.21
CA PRO A 123 14.10 -1.71 -14.33
C PRO A 123 15.30 -2.65 -14.21
N SER A 124 16.51 -2.09 -14.19
CA SER A 124 17.71 -2.85 -13.83
C SER A 124 17.90 -2.95 -12.32
N HIS A 125 17.26 -2.06 -11.55
CA HIS A 125 17.22 -2.09 -10.08
C HIS A 125 16.01 -1.31 -9.56
N VAL A 126 15.37 -1.81 -8.50
CA VAL A 126 14.25 -1.15 -7.81
C VAL A 126 14.74 -0.53 -6.49
N PHE A 127 14.45 0.73 -6.27
CA PHE A 127 14.71 1.44 -5.01
C PHE A 127 13.37 1.73 -4.34
N ALA A 128 12.99 0.92 -3.36
CA ALA A 128 11.71 1.04 -2.67
C ALA A 128 11.89 1.73 -1.31
N ILE A 129 11.01 2.67 -1.00
CA ILE A 129 10.92 3.33 0.30
C ILE A 129 9.51 3.10 0.83
N ALA A 130 9.43 2.41 1.96
CA ALA A 130 8.21 1.81 2.48
C ALA A 130 8.12 1.93 4.00
N ASP A 131 6.93 1.81 4.54
CA ASP A 131 6.65 1.58 5.96
C ASP A 131 5.67 0.42 6.18
N THR A 132 5.35 0.11 7.43
CA THR A 132 4.42 -0.95 7.83
C THR A 132 3.05 -0.87 7.15
N ALA A 133 2.52 0.33 6.89
CA ALA A 133 1.22 0.51 6.23
C ALA A 133 1.28 0.15 4.73
N SER A 134 2.45 0.30 4.11
CA SER A 134 2.68 0.03 2.68
C SER A 134 3.19 -1.39 2.38
N LEU A 135 3.52 -2.19 3.41
CA LEU A 135 4.09 -3.53 3.25
C LEU A 135 3.33 -4.44 2.27
N PRO A 136 1.98 -4.49 2.26
CA PRO A 136 1.24 -5.28 1.28
C PRO A 136 1.54 -4.88 -0.17
N ALA A 137 1.63 -3.58 -0.42
CA ALA A 137 1.92 -3.04 -1.74
C ALA A 137 3.38 -3.33 -2.12
N LEU A 138 4.32 -3.13 -1.20
CA LEU A 138 5.73 -3.51 -1.40
C LEU A 138 5.86 -4.97 -1.80
N ASN A 139 5.19 -5.88 -1.09
CA ASN A 139 5.21 -7.32 -1.39
C ASN A 139 4.73 -7.61 -2.82
N SER A 140 3.59 -7.03 -3.21
CA SER A 140 3.06 -7.21 -4.58
C SER A 140 3.94 -6.56 -5.66
N LEU A 141 4.58 -5.42 -5.36
CA LEU A 141 5.52 -4.75 -6.25
C LEU A 141 6.75 -5.62 -6.52
N LEU A 142 7.37 -6.16 -5.47
CA LEU A 142 8.55 -7.02 -5.58
C LEU A 142 8.23 -8.32 -6.33
N ALA A 143 7.02 -8.85 -6.18
CA ALA A 143 6.57 -9.99 -6.97
C ALA A 143 6.39 -9.64 -8.47
N ALA A 144 5.90 -8.43 -8.77
CA ALA A 144 5.67 -7.99 -10.15
C ALA A 144 6.95 -7.56 -10.90
N LEU A 145 7.99 -7.17 -10.16
CA LEU A 145 9.28 -6.72 -10.68
C LEU A 145 10.40 -7.71 -10.31
N ASP A 146 10.08 -9.01 -10.26
CA ASP A 146 10.95 -10.06 -9.74
C ASP A 146 12.29 -10.21 -10.50
N SER A 147 12.31 -9.86 -11.78
CA SER A 147 13.53 -9.88 -12.60
C SER A 147 14.60 -8.87 -12.14
N ALA A 148 14.22 -7.82 -11.40
CA ALA A 148 15.14 -6.78 -10.94
C ALA A 148 15.52 -6.99 -9.46
N PRO A 149 16.80 -6.85 -9.09
CA PRO A 149 17.17 -6.70 -7.68
C PRO A 149 16.54 -5.44 -7.07
N ALA A 150 16.39 -5.43 -5.75
CA ALA A 150 15.79 -4.32 -5.03
C ALA A 150 16.61 -3.92 -3.81
N THR A 151 16.70 -2.62 -3.57
CA THR A 151 17.11 -2.04 -2.29
C THR A 151 15.89 -1.38 -1.66
N VAL A 152 15.54 -1.82 -0.45
CA VAL A 152 14.36 -1.36 0.27
C VAL A 152 14.81 -0.61 1.52
N TRP A 153 14.43 0.65 1.66
CA TRP A 153 14.43 1.32 2.96
C TRP A 153 13.04 1.18 3.58
N PHE A 154 12.96 0.42 4.67
CA PHE A 154 11.70 0.14 5.36
C PHE A 154 11.69 0.81 6.72
N GLU A 155 10.78 1.74 6.95
CA GLU A 155 10.60 2.34 8.27
C GLU A 155 9.66 1.48 9.12
N GLY A 156 10.23 0.86 10.15
CA GLY A 156 9.56 -0.12 11.00
C GLY A 156 10.45 -1.33 11.27
N GLU A 157 9.90 -2.28 12.03
CA GLU A 157 10.54 -3.56 12.31
C GLU A 157 10.11 -4.60 11.29
N ARG A 158 11.01 -5.54 10.96
CA ARG A 158 10.73 -6.65 10.05
C ARG A 158 10.23 -7.90 10.78
N ASP A 159 10.55 -8.04 12.06
CA ASP A 159 10.27 -9.26 12.81
C ASP A 159 8.76 -9.52 12.91
N GLY A 160 8.36 -10.77 12.69
CA GLY A 160 6.96 -11.19 12.63
C GLY A 160 6.12 -10.69 11.43
N LEU A 161 6.56 -9.67 10.70
CA LEU A 161 5.80 -9.14 9.56
C LEU A 161 5.91 -10.05 8.31
N PRO A 162 4.86 -10.13 7.46
CA PRO A 162 4.77 -11.08 6.36
C PRO A 162 5.54 -10.59 5.12
N PHE A 163 6.84 -10.31 5.25
CA PHE A 163 7.70 -9.89 4.15
C PHE A 163 7.86 -10.98 3.09
N ARG A 164 7.59 -10.66 1.83
CA ARG A 164 7.79 -11.54 0.67
C ARG A 164 9.04 -11.12 -0.08
N THR A 165 10.18 -11.37 0.54
CA THR A 165 11.49 -10.97 0.04
C THR A 165 12.37 -12.18 -0.24
N ALA A 166 13.29 -12.06 -1.20
CA ALA A 166 14.31 -13.06 -1.49
C ALA A 166 15.68 -12.46 -1.17
N GLU A 167 16.38 -12.96 -0.16
CA GLU A 167 17.66 -12.39 0.31
C GLU A 167 18.74 -12.33 -0.77
N SER A 168 18.68 -13.22 -1.76
CA SER A 168 19.58 -13.21 -2.91
C SER A 168 19.35 -12.04 -3.88
N ARG A 169 18.22 -11.34 -3.78
CA ARG A 169 17.82 -10.25 -4.70
C ARG A 169 17.44 -8.95 -3.99
N HIS A 170 17.00 -9.02 -2.75
CA HIS A 170 16.43 -7.88 -2.03
C HIS A 170 17.30 -7.52 -0.81
N ASP A 171 17.91 -6.35 -0.85
CA ASP A 171 18.61 -5.72 0.27
C ASP A 171 17.61 -4.87 1.07
N VAL A 172 17.11 -5.40 2.18
CA VAL A 172 16.12 -4.72 3.04
C VAL A 172 16.80 -4.07 4.23
N ARG A 173 16.75 -2.74 4.27
CA ARG A 173 17.32 -1.87 5.30
C ARG A 173 16.21 -1.35 6.18
N THR A 174 16.03 -1.96 7.35
CA THR A 174 15.03 -1.51 8.34
C THR A 174 15.55 -0.33 9.15
N LEU A 175 14.71 0.69 9.32
CA LEU A 175 15.01 1.91 10.06
C LEU A 175 13.91 2.18 11.10
N PRO A 176 14.25 2.55 12.33
CA PRO A 176 13.23 2.96 13.30
C PRO A 176 12.64 4.31 12.90
N ARG A 177 11.33 4.49 13.09
CA ARG A 177 10.69 5.80 12.91
C ARG A 177 11.21 6.79 13.96
N ARG A 178 11.86 7.86 13.50
CA ARG A 178 12.41 8.93 14.34
C ARG A 178 12.17 10.29 13.69
N ASP A 179 12.06 11.32 14.53
CA ASP A 179 11.90 12.72 14.10
C ASP A 179 10.79 12.90 13.05
N ALA A 180 9.64 12.25 13.30
CA ALA A 180 8.49 12.25 12.40
C ALA A 180 8.80 11.83 10.94
N GLY A 181 9.72 10.88 10.75
CA GLY A 181 10.12 10.35 9.44
C GLY A 181 11.38 11.02 8.86
N ALA A 182 11.92 12.06 9.49
CA ALA A 182 13.11 12.75 8.99
C ALA A 182 14.36 11.84 8.96
N HIS A 183 14.44 10.85 9.84
CA HIS A 183 15.53 9.87 9.83
C HIS A 183 15.50 8.99 8.58
N LEU A 184 14.34 8.47 8.18
CA LEU A 184 14.21 7.72 6.92
C LEU A 184 14.62 8.60 5.73
N VAL A 185 14.15 9.86 5.71
CA VAL A 185 14.51 10.82 4.65
C VAL A 185 16.01 11.03 4.57
N SER A 186 16.70 11.23 5.69
CA SER A 186 18.15 11.49 5.68
C SER A 186 18.94 10.27 5.19
N GLN A 187 18.59 9.07 5.65
CA GLN A 187 19.26 7.83 5.23
C GLN A 187 19.08 7.54 3.73
N VAL A 188 17.90 7.80 3.18
CA VAL A 188 17.67 7.68 1.73
C VAL A 188 18.47 8.73 0.97
N LYS A 189 18.47 10.00 1.42
CA LYS A 189 19.23 11.08 0.77
C LYS A 189 20.74 10.86 0.79
N GLU A 190 21.25 10.18 1.81
CA GLU A 190 22.66 9.85 1.94
C GLU A 190 23.09 8.77 0.94
N ALA A 191 22.32 7.68 0.83
CA ALA A 191 22.75 6.50 0.07
C ALA A 191 22.25 6.46 -1.39
N LEU A 192 21.06 6.97 -1.67
CA LEU A 192 20.41 6.84 -2.99
C LEU A 192 21.20 7.48 -4.15
N PRO A 193 21.86 8.65 -4.02
CA PRO A 193 22.54 9.29 -5.16
C PRO A 193 23.61 8.42 -5.81
N ASP A 194 24.43 7.73 -5.03
CA ASP A 194 25.52 6.90 -5.57
C ASP A 194 24.97 5.60 -6.18
N LEU A 195 23.94 5.02 -5.57
CA LEU A 195 23.23 3.86 -6.12
C LEU A 195 22.59 4.17 -7.47
N LEU A 196 22.02 5.37 -7.64
CA LEU A 196 21.44 5.81 -8.91
C LEU A 196 22.51 6.02 -9.98
N LYS A 197 23.67 6.58 -9.65
CA LYS A 197 24.78 6.75 -10.62
C LYS A 197 25.29 5.42 -11.18
N SER A 198 25.24 4.35 -10.37
CA SER A 198 25.65 3.01 -10.78
C SER A 198 24.54 2.18 -11.43
N THR A 199 23.34 2.73 -11.61
CA THR A 199 22.18 2.00 -12.12
C THR A 199 21.72 2.59 -13.45
N ALA A 200 21.71 1.78 -14.52
CA ALA A 200 21.31 2.23 -15.85
C ALA A 200 19.81 2.58 -15.92
N GLU A 201 18.95 1.67 -15.42
CA GLU A 201 17.50 1.82 -15.47
C GLU A 201 16.90 1.77 -14.05
N PRO A 202 17.12 2.79 -13.21
CA PRO A 202 16.62 2.81 -11.85
C PRO A 202 15.11 3.02 -11.83
N TYR A 203 14.39 2.33 -10.95
CA TYR A 203 12.98 2.62 -10.68
C TYR A 203 12.79 2.88 -9.20
N VAL A 204 12.28 4.07 -8.85
CA VAL A 204 12.06 4.49 -7.47
C VAL A 204 10.58 4.37 -7.13
N TRP A 205 10.27 3.63 -6.08
CA TRP A 205 8.91 3.48 -5.56
C TRP A 205 8.84 3.99 -4.12
N ILE A 206 7.90 4.87 -3.80
CA ILE A 206 7.83 5.56 -2.50
C ILE A 206 6.39 5.48 -1.96
N ALA A 207 6.19 4.77 -0.86
CA ALA A 207 4.92 4.72 -0.17
C ALA A 207 5.13 4.74 1.35
N CYS A 208 4.97 5.92 1.95
CA CYS A 208 5.01 6.10 3.39
C CYS A 208 3.92 7.09 3.81
N ASP A 209 4.11 7.78 4.93
CA ASP A 209 3.33 8.96 5.25
C ASP A 209 3.48 10.07 4.18
N THR A 210 2.48 10.95 4.09
CA THR A 210 2.43 12.01 3.09
C THR A 210 3.59 13.02 3.17
N ALA A 211 4.16 13.29 4.35
CA ALA A 211 5.25 14.25 4.49
C ALA A 211 6.56 13.64 3.97
N THR A 212 6.89 12.43 4.42
CA THR A 212 8.05 11.64 3.97
C THR A 212 7.99 11.41 2.46
N THR A 213 6.84 10.96 1.95
CA THR A 213 6.64 10.70 0.53
C THR A 213 6.85 11.95 -0.32
N ARG A 214 6.30 13.10 0.09
CA ARG A 214 6.47 14.38 -0.63
C ARG A 214 7.92 14.86 -0.60
N ALA A 215 8.59 14.74 0.54
CA ALA A 215 9.99 15.16 0.68
C ALA A 215 10.91 14.36 -0.25
N LEU A 216 10.79 13.02 -0.25
CA LEU A 216 11.60 12.15 -1.10
C LEU A 216 11.22 12.27 -2.57
N THR A 217 9.93 12.40 -2.91
CA THR A 217 9.50 12.63 -4.30
C THR A 217 10.08 13.93 -4.87
N SER A 218 10.06 15.01 -4.08
CA SER A 218 10.67 16.27 -4.48
C SER A 218 12.17 16.12 -4.68
N TYR A 219 12.86 15.45 -3.76
CA TYR A 219 14.29 15.19 -3.83
C TYR A 219 14.68 14.41 -5.10
N VAL A 220 14.08 13.24 -5.31
CA VAL A 220 14.46 12.37 -6.45
C VAL A 220 14.13 13.01 -7.81
N ARG A 221 13.03 13.76 -7.92
CA ARG A 221 12.63 14.38 -9.19
C ARG A 221 13.32 15.71 -9.48
N LYS A 222 13.54 16.55 -8.47
CA LYS A 222 14.07 17.92 -8.67
C LYS A 222 15.56 18.01 -8.45
N GLU A 223 16.08 17.34 -7.42
CA GLU A 223 17.50 17.41 -7.06
C GLU A 223 18.30 16.32 -7.79
N LEU A 224 17.77 15.10 -7.87
CA LEU A 224 18.44 13.99 -8.59
C LEU A 224 18.00 13.86 -10.06
N GLY A 225 17.00 14.62 -10.49
CA GLY A 225 16.60 14.73 -11.89
C GLY A 225 15.97 13.48 -12.50
N LEU A 226 15.43 12.55 -11.69
CA LEU A 226 14.80 11.34 -12.23
C LEU A 226 13.56 11.68 -13.08
N PRO A 227 13.43 11.08 -14.27
CA PRO A 227 12.22 11.22 -15.08
C PRO A 227 10.98 10.74 -14.32
N LYS A 228 9.83 11.39 -14.54
CA LYS A 228 8.58 11.05 -13.83
C LYS A 228 8.16 9.58 -14.02
N GLN A 229 8.50 8.98 -15.15
CA GLN A 229 8.18 7.59 -15.50
C GLN A 229 9.02 6.59 -14.69
N ARG A 230 10.12 7.05 -14.08
CA ARG A 230 11.01 6.24 -13.22
C ARG A 230 10.70 6.40 -11.74
N VAL A 231 9.64 7.15 -11.39
CA VAL A 231 9.25 7.42 -10.00
C VAL A 231 7.76 7.18 -9.82
N ASN A 232 7.40 6.24 -8.97
CA ASN A 232 6.03 6.07 -8.48
C ASN A 232 6.00 6.43 -6.99
N ALA A 233 5.13 7.35 -6.62
CA ALA A 233 5.05 7.82 -5.24
C ALA A 233 3.61 8.09 -4.83
N LEU A 234 3.19 7.54 -3.69
CA LEU A 234 1.86 7.70 -3.14
C LEU A 234 1.93 7.79 -1.61
N GLY A 235 1.39 8.86 -1.03
CA GLY A 235 1.32 8.99 0.43
C GLY A 235 0.15 8.18 0.99
N TYR A 236 0.45 7.16 1.79
CA TYR A 236 -0.54 6.19 2.27
C TYR A 236 -1.36 6.71 3.46
N TRP A 237 -0.71 7.47 4.34
CA TRP A 237 -1.35 7.99 5.54
C TRP A 237 -0.84 9.40 5.87
N ARG A 238 -1.59 10.09 6.74
CA ARG A 238 -1.19 11.39 7.28
C ARG A 238 -0.92 11.21 8.77
N PRO A 239 0.24 11.69 9.27
CA PRO A 239 0.52 11.71 10.69
C PRO A 239 -0.38 12.71 11.43
#